data_AF-A0A0J7KGS5-F1
#
_entry.id   AF-A0A0J7KGS5-F1
#
_cell.length_a   1.000
_cell.length_b   1.000
_cell.length_c   1.000
_cell.angle_alpha   90.00
_cell.angle_beta   90.00
_cell.angle_gamma   90.00
#
_symmetry.space_group_name_H-M   'P 1'
#
loop_
_entity.id
_entity.type
_entity.pdbx_description
1 polymer ?
#
loop_
_entity_poly.entity_id
_entity_poly.type
_entity_poly.pdbx_seq_one_letter_code
_entity_poly.pdbx_strand_id
1 'polypeptide(L)'
;MYGSFLKTSPKLFQCVGFATLLASFALFSGCADQDDSTGFAPACPEVEVPLGTGDIYTWEPGKDQDLSHLIQQAQIIEVNGVCREGKPDSKKRPMTRVDVSISFRVDRGPASQSDHINLPYFIAAVKDGKIINKQVFPSEGTLSNQNENIVFKAPVRYIDLPAGSDPQVNDYTLMVGFQLTEAQLKYNREHMEREKFTRHGF
;
A
#
# COMPACT_ATOMS: atom_id res chain seq x y z
N MET A 1 60.45 -18.99 -12.97
CA MET A 1 61.59 -19.25 -13.88
C MET A 1 61.07 -19.99 -15.09
N TYR A 2 61.42 -19.52 -16.31
CA TYR A 2 61.08 -20.04 -17.66
C TYR A 2 59.57 -19.98 -18.01
N GLY A 3 59.09 -19.14 -18.94
CA GLY A 3 59.39 -19.09 -20.39
C GLY A 3 58.37 -20.01 -21.09
N SER A 4 57.58 -19.66 -22.12
CA SER A 4 57.86 -18.76 -23.24
C SER A 4 56.57 -18.45 -24.02
N PHE A 5 56.57 -17.26 -24.61
CA PHE A 5 55.87 -16.78 -25.81
C PHE A 5 55.44 -17.82 -26.85
N LEU A 6 54.32 -17.53 -27.53
CA LEU A 6 54.03 -17.56 -28.97
C LEU A 6 52.51 -17.26 -29.09
N LYS A 7 52.01 -16.28 -29.87
CA LYS A 7 51.99 -16.34 -31.33
C LYS A 7 51.36 -15.04 -31.90
N THR A 8 52.20 -14.27 -32.58
CA THR A 8 51.98 -13.57 -33.87
C THR A 8 50.67 -12.83 -34.16
N SER A 9 50.80 -11.51 -34.31
CA SER A 9 50.08 -10.63 -35.25
C SER A 9 50.28 -11.11 -36.72
N PRO A 10 49.53 -10.63 -37.76
CA PRO A 10 49.84 -9.31 -38.33
C PRO A 10 48.76 -8.59 -39.20
N LYS A 11 49.10 -7.33 -39.52
CA LYS A 11 48.77 -6.48 -40.68
C LYS A 11 47.43 -5.72 -40.69
N LEU A 12 47.46 -4.40 -40.52
CA LEU A 12 47.81 -3.31 -41.47
C LEU A 12 46.68 -3.05 -42.47
N PHE A 13 46.09 -1.85 -42.43
CA PHE A 13 45.78 -0.97 -43.57
C PHE A 13 45.19 0.32 -42.97
N GLN A 14 46.03 1.30 -42.61
CA GLN A 14 46.51 2.40 -43.45
C GLN A 14 45.52 3.58 -43.45
N CYS A 15 45.80 4.56 -42.59
CA CYS A 15 45.23 5.91 -42.64
C CYS A 15 45.76 6.64 -43.87
N VAL A 16 44.89 7.06 -44.78
CA VAL A 16 45.13 8.18 -45.69
C VAL A 16 43.86 9.01 -45.72
N GLY A 17 43.95 10.24 -45.24
CA GLY A 17 42.87 11.22 -45.34
C GLY A 17 42.82 11.82 -46.75
N PHE A 18 41.61 12.21 -47.18
CA PHE A 18 41.42 13.30 -48.12
C PHE A 18 40.02 13.87 -47.92
N ALA A 19 39.95 15.19 -47.78
CA ALA A 19 38.73 15.97 -47.64
C ALA A 19 38.06 16.17 -49.01
N THR A 20 36.74 16.04 -49.11
CA THR A 20 35.83 16.94 -49.86
C THR A 20 34.37 16.44 -49.83
N LEU A 21 33.48 17.30 -49.30
CA LEU A 21 32.13 17.66 -49.76
C LEU A 21 31.04 16.60 -50.09
N LEU A 22 29.83 16.89 -49.57
CA LEU A 22 28.49 16.44 -49.99
C LEU A 22 28.04 15.00 -49.64
N ALA A 23 27.33 14.87 -48.52
CA ALA A 23 25.97 14.29 -48.46
C ALA A 23 25.55 14.12 -46.98
N SER A 24 24.72 15.03 -46.50
CA SER A 24 23.98 14.88 -45.26
C SER A 24 22.94 13.77 -45.40
N PHE A 25 23.30 12.53 -45.08
CA PHE A 25 22.34 11.50 -44.73
C PHE A 25 22.28 11.42 -43.20
N ALA A 26 21.38 12.21 -42.62
CA ALA A 26 20.94 12.00 -41.25
C ALA A 26 20.19 10.68 -41.20
N LEU A 27 20.90 9.59 -40.89
CA LEU A 27 20.27 8.37 -40.41
C LEU A 27 19.77 8.67 -38.99
N PHE A 28 18.53 9.16 -38.89
CA PHE A 28 17.75 8.95 -37.67
C PHE A 28 17.52 7.45 -37.58
N SER A 29 18.41 6.73 -36.90
CA SER A 29 18.03 5.46 -36.32
C SER A 29 16.96 5.78 -35.28
N GLY A 30 15.70 5.53 -35.62
CA GLY A 30 14.64 5.50 -34.65
C GLY A 30 15.03 4.48 -33.58
N CYS A 31 15.27 4.95 -32.36
CA CYS A 31 15.15 4.07 -31.21
C CYS A 31 13.68 3.68 -31.15
N ALA A 32 13.36 2.49 -31.66
CA ALA A 32 12.14 1.80 -31.29
C ALA A 32 12.34 1.37 -29.84
N ASP A 33 11.98 2.25 -28.90
CA ASP A 33 11.83 1.85 -27.51
C ASP A 33 10.54 1.04 -27.46
N GLN A 34 10.71 -0.27 -27.52
CA GLN A 34 9.62 -1.23 -27.46
C GLN A 34 9.22 -1.40 -26.00
N ASP A 35 8.51 -0.40 -25.48
CA ASP A 35 7.80 -0.51 -24.20
C ASP A 35 6.44 0.23 -24.30
N ASP A 36 5.68 -0.09 -25.35
CA ASP A 36 4.27 0.32 -25.49
C ASP A 36 3.39 -0.50 -24.53
N SER A 37 3.51 -0.22 -23.25
CA SER A 37 2.37 -0.29 -22.34
C SER A 37 1.83 1.13 -22.11
N THR A 38 1.32 1.74 -23.18
CA THR A 38 0.49 2.96 -23.11
C THR A 38 -0.90 2.69 -22.50
N GLY A 39 -1.02 1.62 -21.71
CA GLY A 39 -2.22 1.29 -20.96
C GLY A 39 -2.37 2.26 -19.79
N PHE A 40 -3.45 3.03 -19.79
CA PHE A 40 -3.81 3.87 -18.65
C PHE A 40 -3.98 2.99 -17.41
N ALA A 41 -3.47 3.44 -16.25
CA ALA A 41 -3.62 2.69 -15.02
C ALA A 41 -5.11 2.41 -14.75
N PRO A 42 -5.49 1.20 -14.28
CA PRO A 42 -6.87 0.91 -13.97
C PRO A 42 -7.36 1.75 -12.79
N ALA A 43 -8.67 1.98 -12.73
CA ALA A 43 -9.28 2.69 -11.62
C ALA A 43 -9.13 1.93 -10.30
N CYS A 44 -8.77 2.66 -9.25
CA CYS A 44 -8.76 2.12 -7.91
C CYS A 44 -10.17 1.98 -7.34
N PRO A 45 -10.41 0.95 -6.51
CA PRO A 45 -11.63 0.88 -5.72
C PRO A 45 -11.68 2.05 -4.74
N GLU A 46 -12.89 2.46 -4.38
CA GLU A 46 -13.08 3.38 -3.27
C GLU A 46 -12.59 2.74 -1.97
N VAL A 47 -12.03 3.54 -1.07
CA VAL A 47 -11.57 3.08 0.24
C VAL A 47 -12.43 3.71 1.32
N GLU A 48 -12.92 2.89 2.24
CA GLU A 48 -13.73 3.33 3.36
C GLU A 48 -13.16 2.78 4.68
N VAL A 49 -13.22 3.57 5.74
CA VAL A 49 -13.03 3.09 7.12
C VAL A 49 -14.41 2.98 7.78
N PRO A 50 -14.94 1.77 8.00
CA PRO A 50 -16.27 1.62 8.56
C PRO A 50 -16.41 2.28 9.93
N LEU A 51 -17.58 2.88 10.17
CA LEU A 51 -17.86 3.63 11.39
C LEU A 51 -17.57 2.80 12.65
N GLY A 52 -16.74 3.35 13.53
CA GLY A 52 -16.34 2.72 14.80
C GLY A 52 -15.24 1.68 14.68
N THR A 53 -14.63 1.51 13.49
CA THR A 53 -13.50 0.59 13.28
C THR A 53 -12.17 1.30 13.04
N GLY A 54 -12.18 2.64 12.94
CA GLY A 54 -10.98 3.46 12.70
C GLY A 54 -10.09 3.64 13.93
N ASP A 55 -10.62 3.39 15.12
CA ASP A 55 -9.94 3.56 16.39
C ASP A 55 -10.00 2.28 17.23
N ILE A 56 -9.05 2.09 18.12
CA ILE A 56 -9.04 1.01 19.11
C ILE A 56 -8.45 1.51 20.42
N TYR A 57 -9.19 1.25 21.50
CA TYR A 57 -8.78 1.54 22.86
C TYR A 57 -8.54 0.23 23.59
N THR A 58 -7.35 0.08 24.16
CA THR A 58 -6.99 -1.09 24.97
C THR A 58 -6.90 -0.66 26.42
N TRP A 59 -7.69 -1.30 27.27
CA TRP A 59 -7.81 -1.02 28.70
C TRP A 59 -7.17 -2.13 29.52
N GLU A 60 -6.83 -1.82 30.77
CA GLU A 60 -6.43 -2.84 31.74
C GLU A 60 -7.54 -3.88 31.96
N PRO A 61 -7.24 -5.19 31.90
CA PRO A 61 -8.23 -6.22 32.13
C PRO A 61 -8.86 -6.12 33.53
N GLY A 62 -10.20 -6.11 33.59
CA GLY A 62 -10.96 -6.07 34.85
C GLY A 62 -11.02 -4.70 35.53
N LYS A 63 -10.49 -3.65 34.91
CA LYS A 63 -10.65 -2.26 35.32
C LYS A 63 -11.81 -1.59 34.57
N ASP A 64 -12.21 -0.43 35.06
CA ASP A 64 -13.14 0.43 34.33
C ASP A 64 -12.45 1.14 33.14
N GLN A 65 -13.23 1.88 32.36
CA GLN A 65 -12.75 2.62 31.18
C GLN A 65 -12.38 4.06 31.55
N ASP A 66 -11.69 4.25 32.67
CA ASP A 66 -11.09 5.52 33.07
C ASP A 66 -9.73 5.71 32.37
N LEU A 67 -9.41 6.94 31.95
CA LEU A 67 -8.16 7.24 31.22
C LEU A 67 -6.89 6.80 31.96
N SER A 68 -6.90 6.74 33.29
CA SER A 68 -5.77 6.25 34.09
C SER A 68 -5.49 4.75 33.88
N HIS A 69 -6.48 3.98 33.44
CA HIS A 69 -6.38 2.55 33.12
C HIS A 69 -6.23 2.27 31.61
N LEU A 70 -6.06 3.31 30.79
CA LEU A 70 -5.79 3.15 29.36
C LEU A 70 -4.37 2.62 29.15
N ILE A 71 -4.25 1.49 28.46
CA ILE A 71 -2.96 0.92 28.06
C ILE A 71 -2.46 1.62 26.80
N GLN A 72 -3.31 1.73 25.78
CA GLN A 72 -2.97 2.39 24.52
C GLN A 72 -4.22 2.78 23.76
N GLN A 73 -4.09 3.82 22.94
CA GLN A 73 -5.05 4.17 21.90
C GLN A 73 -4.34 4.05 20.55
N ALA A 74 -5.05 3.54 19.55
CA ALA A 74 -4.55 3.56 18.19
C ALA A 74 -5.62 3.98 17.19
N GLN A 75 -5.17 4.61 16.10
CA GLN A 75 -6.01 5.18 15.08
C GLN A 75 -5.44 4.88 13.68
N ILE A 76 -6.31 4.57 12.73
CA ILE A 76 -6.00 4.58 11.30
C ILE A 76 -5.98 6.04 10.84
N ILE A 77 -4.80 6.54 10.45
CA ILE A 77 -4.63 7.94 10.08
C ILE A 77 -4.52 8.15 8.57
N GLU A 78 -4.22 7.10 7.83
CA GLU A 78 -4.04 7.16 6.38
C GLU A 78 -4.28 5.77 5.77
N VAL A 79 -5.01 5.73 4.67
CA VAL A 79 -5.14 4.55 3.81
C VAL A 79 -4.95 4.99 2.37
N ASN A 80 -3.95 4.42 1.70
CA ASN A 80 -3.64 4.71 0.31
C ASN A 80 -3.73 3.42 -0.53
N GLY A 81 -4.19 3.56 -1.76
CA GLY A 81 -4.19 2.49 -2.77
C GLY A 81 -3.49 2.94 -4.03
N VAL A 82 -2.61 2.09 -4.57
CA VAL A 82 -2.04 2.27 -5.93
C VAL A 82 -2.49 1.12 -6.79
N CYS A 83 -3.05 1.41 -7.97
CA CYS A 83 -3.62 0.39 -8.84
C CYS A 83 -2.82 0.22 -10.12
N ARG A 84 -2.69 -1.04 -10.52
CA ARG A 84 -1.98 -1.47 -11.71
C ARG A 84 -2.65 -2.71 -12.29
N GLU A 85 -2.28 -3.05 -13.51
CA GLU A 85 -2.71 -4.31 -14.10
C GLU A 85 -2.22 -5.49 -13.25
N GLY A 86 -3.17 -6.34 -12.85
CA GLY A 86 -2.91 -7.56 -12.09
C GLY A 86 -2.65 -8.74 -13.02
N LYS A 87 -2.02 -9.78 -12.49
CA LYS A 87 -1.87 -11.03 -13.23
C LYS A 87 -3.25 -11.65 -13.47
N PRO A 88 -3.56 -12.11 -14.68
CA PRO A 88 -4.81 -12.82 -14.93
C PRO A 88 -4.99 -14.00 -13.99
N ASP A 89 -6.23 -14.26 -13.59
CA ASP A 89 -6.52 -15.39 -12.71
C ASP A 89 -6.37 -16.74 -13.44
N SER A 90 -6.66 -17.85 -12.73
CA SER A 90 -6.56 -19.20 -13.31
C SER A 90 -7.49 -19.43 -14.52
N LYS A 91 -8.52 -18.60 -14.70
CA LYS A 91 -9.45 -18.61 -15.84
C LYS A 91 -9.07 -17.58 -16.91
N LYS A 92 -7.90 -16.95 -16.80
CA LYS A 92 -7.40 -15.88 -17.69
C LYS A 92 -8.29 -14.64 -17.70
N ARG A 93 -9.03 -14.38 -16.61
CA ARG A 93 -9.79 -13.13 -16.45
C ARG A 93 -8.84 -11.99 -16.09
N PRO A 94 -9.03 -10.78 -16.64
CA PRO A 94 -8.23 -9.63 -16.28
C PRO A 94 -8.44 -9.29 -14.80
N MET A 95 -7.37 -8.85 -14.13
CA MET A 95 -7.38 -8.49 -12.72
C MET A 95 -6.81 -7.09 -12.56
N THR A 96 -7.32 -6.36 -11.59
CA THR A 96 -6.70 -5.12 -11.08
C THR A 96 -5.98 -5.45 -9.80
N ARG A 97 -4.68 -5.16 -9.73
CA ARG A 97 -3.90 -5.27 -8.50
C ARG A 97 -3.90 -3.94 -7.77
N VAL A 98 -4.29 -3.98 -6.50
CA VAL A 98 -4.29 -2.84 -5.59
C VAL A 98 -3.19 -3.04 -4.54
N ASP A 99 -2.25 -2.11 -4.50
CA ASP A 99 -1.20 -2.04 -3.49
C ASP A 99 -1.71 -1.13 -2.35
N VAL A 100 -2.18 -1.73 -1.26
CA VAL A 100 -2.77 -1.02 -0.11
C VAL A 100 -1.70 -0.73 0.94
N SER A 101 -1.55 0.55 1.27
CA SER A 101 -0.68 1.04 2.35
C SER A 101 -1.52 1.70 3.43
N ILE A 102 -1.28 1.33 4.69
CA ILE A 102 -2.03 1.83 5.85
C ILE A 102 -1.03 2.39 6.86
N SER A 103 -1.30 3.60 7.35
CA SER A 103 -0.55 4.22 8.44
C SER A 103 -1.41 4.23 9.70
N PHE A 104 -0.81 3.82 10.81
CA PHE A 104 -1.42 3.86 12.14
C PHE A 104 -0.69 4.90 13.00
N ARG A 105 -1.45 5.61 13.83
CA ARG A 105 -0.93 6.35 14.99
C ARG A 105 -1.26 5.54 16.23
N VAL A 106 -0.29 5.38 17.12
CA VAL A 106 -0.48 4.73 18.42
C VAL A 106 0.03 5.67 19.50
N ASP A 107 -0.85 5.95 20.46
CA ASP A 107 -0.58 6.78 21.62
C ASP A 107 -0.53 5.87 22.85
N ARG A 108 0.56 5.98 23.60
CA ARG A 108 0.76 5.22 24.84
C ARG A 108 -0.12 5.80 25.95
N GLY A 109 -0.86 4.92 26.63
CA GLY A 109 -1.64 5.29 27.80
C GLY A 109 -0.85 5.15 29.12
N PRO A 110 -1.32 5.78 30.21
CA PRO A 110 -0.63 5.79 31.51
C PRO A 110 -0.51 4.40 32.15
N ALA A 111 -1.39 3.45 31.81
CA ALA A 111 -1.34 2.08 32.31
C ALA A 111 -0.50 1.13 31.43
N SER A 112 0.18 1.65 30.40
CA SER A 112 1.04 0.84 29.53
C SER A 112 2.22 0.25 30.29
N GLN A 113 2.28 -1.09 30.37
CA GLN A 113 3.43 -1.82 30.95
C GLN A 113 4.32 -2.48 29.89
N SER A 114 3.91 -2.46 28.62
CA SER A 114 4.61 -3.11 27.50
C SER A 114 4.98 -2.10 26.43
N ASP A 115 6.15 -2.26 25.83
CA ASP A 115 6.55 -1.53 24.62
C ASP A 115 6.03 -2.20 23.34
N HIS A 116 5.48 -3.42 23.42
CA HIS A 116 4.99 -4.14 22.25
C HIS A 116 3.55 -3.73 21.90
N ILE A 117 3.35 -3.39 20.63
CA ILE A 117 2.05 -3.09 20.02
C ILE A 117 1.61 -4.31 19.22
N ASN A 118 0.38 -4.78 19.46
CA ASN A 118 -0.30 -5.76 18.62
C ASN A 118 -1.70 -5.26 18.29
N LEU A 119 -1.90 -4.85 17.04
CA LEU A 119 -3.12 -4.21 16.55
C LEU A 119 -3.57 -4.91 15.26
N PRO A 120 -4.33 -6.02 15.34
CA PRO A 120 -4.83 -6.66 14.14
C PRO A 120 -5.78 -5.72 13.40
N TYR A 121 -5.65 -5.64 12.09
CA TYR A 121 -6.54 -4.88 11.21
C TYR A 121 -7.08 -5.80 10.11
N PHE A 122 -8.17 -5.40 9.47
CA PHE A 122 -8.73 -6.11 8.35
C PHE A 122 -8.73 -5.26 7.09
N ILE A 123 -8.71 -5.93 5.94
CA ILE A 123 -9.10 -5.37 4.66
C ILE A 123 -10.20 -6.27 4.10
N ALA A 124 -11.32 -5.66 3.69
CA ALA A 124 -12.45 -6.36 3.10
C ALA A 124 -12.78 -5.76 1.74
N ALA A 125 -12.92 -6.62 0.73
CA ALA A 125 -13.44 -6.23 -0.57
C ALA A 125 -14.96 -6.39 -0.57
N VAL A 126 -15.66 -5.28 -0.81
CA VAL A 126 -17.11 -5.20 -0.87
C VAL A 126 -17.53 -4.92 -2.29
N LYS A 127 -18.58 -5.60 -2.76
CA LYS A 127 -19.22 -5.36 -4.06
C LYS A 127 -20.72 -5.52 -3.90
N ASP A 128 -21.49 -4.58 -4.46
CA ASP A 128 -22.95 -4.55 -4.35
C ASP A 128 -23.45 -4.67 -2.90
N GLY A 129 -22.76 -3.99 -1.98
CA GLY A 129 -23.08 -4.01 -0.54
C GLY A 129 -22.78 -5.33 0.18
N LYS A 130 -22.11 -6.29 -0.47
CA LYS A 130 -21.74 -7.58 0.11
C LYS A 130 -20.22 -7.70 0.25
N ILE A 131 -19.76 -8.17 1.40
CA ILE A 131 -18.37 -8.55 1.61
C ILE A 131 -18.10 -9.81 0.77
N ILE A 132 -17.27 -9.68 -0.26
CA ILE A 132 -16.86 -10.80 -1.12
C ILE A 132 -15.67 -11.53 -0.49
N ASN A 133 -14.75 -10.78 0.13
CA ASN A 133 -13.61 -11.32 0.84
C ASN A 133 -13.23 -10.39 2.00
N LYS A 134 -12.74 -10.95 3.10
CA LYS A 134 -12.16 -10.23 4.22
C LYS A 134 -10.96 -11.01 4.73
N GLN A 135 -9.84 -10.31 4.93
CA GLN A 135 -8.66 -10.87 5.56
C GLN A 135 -8.23 -10.00 6.74
N VAL A 136 -7.79 -10.66 7.82
CA VAL A 136 -7.20 -10.03 8.98
C VAL A 136 -5.68 -10.15 8.88
N PHE A 137 -4.98 -9.06 9.17
CA PHE A 137 -3.53 -8.97 9.17
C PHE A 137 -3.06 -8.53 10.56
N PRO A 138 -1.94 -9.09 11.05
CA PRO A 138 -1.28 -8.51 12.20
C PRO A 138 -0.68 -7.15 11.84
N SER A 139 -0.70 -6.22 12.77
CA SER A 139 0.21 -5.09 12.77
C SER A 139 0.93 -5.06 14.10
N GLU A 140 2.26 -5.08 14.01
CA GLU A 140 3.15 -5.15 15.15
C GLU A 140 4.10 -3.95 15.10
N GLY A 141 4.41 -3.42 16.27
CA GLY A 141 5.33 -2.32 16.43
C GLY A 141 5.93 -2.33 17.84
N THR A 142 6.98 -1.54 18.04
CA THR A 142 7.60 -1.37 19.35
C THR A 142 7.68 0.10 19.69
N LEU A 143 7.21 0.46 20.88
CA LEU A 143 7.38 1.78 21.48
C LEU A 143 8.82 1.92 21.96
N SER A 144 9.65 2.69 21.25
CA SER A 144 11.07 2.84 21.60
C SER A 144 11.30 3.73 22.82
N ASN A 145 10.40 4.68 23.08
CA ASN A 145 10.54 5.66 24.17
C ASN A 145 9.24 5.76 24.99
N GLN A 146 9.37 6.17 26.26
CA GLN A 146 8.28 6.14 27.24
C GLN A 146 7.15 7.16 26.99
N ASN A 147 7.40 8.21 26.20
CA ASN A 147 6.49 9.36 26.05
C ASN A 147 6.07 9.64 24.59
N GLU A 148 6.22 8.68 23.68
CA GLU A 148 6.03 8.93 22.25
C GLU A 148 4.70 8.41 21.70
N ASN A 149 4.07 9.26 20.90
CA ASN A 149 3.10 8.84 19.89
C ASN A 149 3.89 8.30 18.71
N ILE A 150 3.55 7.10 18.24
CA ILE A 150 4.25 6.46 17.13
C ILE A 150 3.36 6.42 15.93
N VAL A 151 3.90 6.89 14.81
CA VAL A 151 3.32 6.64 13.50
C VAL A 151 4.12 5.53 12.84
N PHE A 152 3.46 4.43 12.51
CA PHE A 152 4.08 3.36 11.74
C PHE A 152 3.20 2.91 10.59
N LYS A 153 3.86 2.42 9.54
CA LYS A 153 3.19 1.91 8.33
C LYS A 153 3.11 0.41 8.39
N ALA A 154 1.91 -0.14 8.15
CA ALA A 154 1.75 -1.56 7.92
C ALA A 154 2.53 -1.96 6.65
N PRO A 155 3.03 -3.21 6.55
CA PRO A 155 3.61 -3.65 5.29
C PRO A 155 2.53 -3.68 4.20
N VAL A 156 2.91 -3.26 2.99
CA VAL A 156 2.00 -3.15 1.84
C VAL A 156 1.26 -4.47 1.62
N ARG A 157 -0.05 -4.39 1.38
CA ARG A 157 -0.92 -5.53 1.08
C ARG A 157 -1.34 -5.49 -0.38
N TYR A 158 -1.17 -6.60 -1.07
CA TYR A 158 -1.54 -6.75 -2.47
C TYR A 158 -2.90 -7.43 -2.57
N ILE A 159 -3.86 -6.78 -3.21
CA ILE A 159 -5.22 -7.29 -3.39
C ILE A 159 -5.50 -7.38 -4.89
N ASP A 160 -5.78 -8.58 -5.39
CA ASP A 160 -6.17 -8.79 -6.78
C ASP A 160 -7.69 -8.85 -6.87
N LEU A 161 -8.29 -7.88 -7.56
CA LEU A 161 -9.73 -7.78 -7.80
C LEU A 161 -10.04 -8.10 -9.26
N PRO A 162 -11.09 -8.89 -9.57
CA PRO A 162 -11.53 -9.08 -10.94
C PRO A 162 -11.83 -7.74 -11.62
N ALA A 163 -11.18 -7.47 -12.75
CA ALA A 163 -11.47 -6.28 -13.53
C ALA A 163 -12.76 -6.46 -14.33
N GLY A 164 -13.53 -5.39 -14.47
CA GLY A 164 -14.67 -5.34 -15.40
C GLY A 164 -14.21 -5.29 -16.86
N SER A 165 -15.17 -5.14 -17.77
CA SER A 165 -14.87 -4.91 -19.19
C SER A 165 -14.22 -3.55 -19.46
N ASP A 166 -14.45 -2.59 -18.56
CA ASP A 166 -13.81 -1.27 -18.58
C ASP A 166 -12.83 -1.17 -17.40
N PRO A 167 -11.50 -1.10 -17.66
CA PRO A 167 -10.50 -0.98 -16.60
C PRO A 167 -10.55 0.37 -15.86
N GLN A 168 -11.26 1.38 -16.40
CA GLN A 168 -11.44 2.69 -15.77
C GLN A 168 -12.64 2.72 -14.81
N VAL A 169 -13.36 1.61 -14.64
CA VAL A 169 -14.45 1.48 -13.68
C VAL A 169 -14.12 0.38 -12.68
N ASN A 170 -14.23 0.71 -11.40
CA ASN A 170 -14.05 -0.23 -10.30
C ASN A 170 -15.32 -0.25 -9.44
N ASP A 171 -15.98 -1.41 -9.36
CA ASP A 171 -17.23 -1.59 -8.61
C ASP A 171 -17.02 -2.17 -7.20
N TYR A 172 -15.75 -2.23 -6.76
CA TYR A 172 -15.41 -2.64 -5.42
C TYR A 172 -15.20 -1.42 -4.51
N THR A 173 -15.54 -1.61 -3.24
CA THR A 173 -15.11 -0.77 -2.13
C THR A 173 -14.19 -1.60 -1.24
N LEU A 174 -13.01 -1.06 -0.90
CA LEU A 174 -12.13 -1.63 0.10
C LEU A 174 -12.45 -1.03 1.46
N MET A 175 -13.04 -1.84 2.35
CA MET A 175 -13.22 -1.47 3.74
C MET A 175 -11.99 -1.84 4.55
N VAL A 176 -11.44 -0.89 5.30
CA VAL A 176 -10.26 -1.06 6.15
C VAL A 176 -10.60 -0.64 7.57
N GLY A 177 -10.23 -1.45 8.57
CA GLY A 177 -10.51 -1.14 9.97
C GLY A 177 -9.72 -2.02 10.93
N PHE A 178 -9.67 -1.65 12.20
CA PHE A 178 -9.15 -2.54 13.23
C PHE A 178 -10.06 -3.77 13.40
N GLN A 179 -9.46 -4.92 13.67
CA GLN A 179 -10.18 -6.13 14.00
C GLN A 179 -10.57 -6.10 15.49
N LEU A 180 -11.66 -5.40 15.76
CA LEU A 180 -12.18 -5.18 17.11
C LEU A 180 -12.92 -6.42 17.66
N THR A 181 -12.89 -6.56 18.98
CA THR A 181 -13.88 -7.36 19.71
C THR A 181 -15.23 -6.62 19.75
N GLU A 182 -16.30 -7.33 20.10
CA GLU A 182 -17.63 -6.73 20.23
C GLU A 182 -17.65 -5.61 21.30
N ALA A 183 -16.98 -5.81 22.43
CA ALA A 183 -16.88 -4.82 23.49
C ALA A 183 -16.15 -3.55 23.02
N GLN A 184 -15.06 -3.70 22.26
CA GLN A 184 -14.33 -2.56 21.69
C GLN A 184 -15.18 -1.80 20.66
N LEU A 185 -15.88 -2.51 19.76
CA LEU A 185 -16.75 -1.87 18.78
C LEU A 185 -17.91 -1.13 19.46
N LYS A 186 -18.49 -1.71 20.52
CA LYS A 186 -19.53 -1.07 21.33
C LYS A 186 -18.99 0.21 21.98
N TYR A 187 -17.83 0.13 22.62
CA TYR A 187 -17.18 1.30 23.22
C TYR A 187 -16.99 2.41 22.19
N ASN A 188 -16.40 2.09 21.03
CA ASN A 188 -16.21 3.06 19.96
C ASN A 188 -17.54 3.67 19.50
N ARG A 189 -18.60 2.88 19.35
CA ARG A 189 -19.93 3.39 18.94
C ARG A 189 -20.57 4.33 19.96
N GLU A 190 -20.30 4.11 21.24
CA GLU A 190 -20.81 4.93 22.33
C GLU A 190 -19.99 6.20 22.54
N HIS A 191 -18.69 6.16 22.23
CA HIS A 191 -17.72 7.24 22.49
C HIS A 191 -17.14 7.90 21.25
N MET A 192 -17.60 7.51 20.05
CA MET A 192 -17.33 8.26 18.83
C MET A 192 -17.89 9.67 19.05
N GLU A 193 -17.00 10.65 19.12
CA GLU A 193 -17.40 12.01 18.80
C GLU A 193 -18.01 11.92 17.40
N ARG A 194 -19.34 11.99 17.34
CA ARG A 194 -20.01 12.36 16.10
C ARG A 194 -19.55 13.79 15.86
N GLU A 195 -18.41 13.92 15.18
CA GLU A 195 -18.07 15.09 14.38
C GLU A 195 -19.37 15.42 13.66
N LYS A 196 -20.06 16.45 14.14
CA LYS A 196 -21.26 16.98 13.48
C LYS A 196 -20.72 17.62 12.21
N PHE A 197 -20.51 16.80 11.19
CA PHE A 197 -20.16 17.25 9.85
C PHE A 197 -21.35 18.05 9.36
N THR A 198 -21.30 19.36 9.62
CA THR A 198 -22.18 20.32 9.00
C THR A 198 -21.72 20.37 7.55
N ARG A 199 -22.35 19.59 6.68
CA ARG A 199 -22.18 19.71 5.23
C ARG A 199 -22.58 21.13 4.84
N HIS A 200 -21.62 22.03 4.72
CA HIS A 200 -21.82 23.22 3.92
C HIS A 200 -21.88 22.77 2.46
N GLY A 201 -23.06 22.96 1.86
CA GLY A 201 -23.39 22.44 0.54
C GLY A 201 -22.48 22.98 -0.55
N PHE A 202 -22.34 22.15 -1.58
CA PHE A 202 -22.14 22.57 -2.96
C PHE A 202 -23.31 22.01 -3.76
#